data_AF-A0A6H5L7Q5-F1
#
_entry.id   AF-A0A6H5L7Q5-F1
#
_cell.length_a   1.000
_cell.length_b   1.000
_cell.length_c   1.000
_cell.angle_alpha   90.00
_cell.angle_beta   90.00
_cell.angle_gamma   90.00
#
_symmetry.space_group_name_H-M   'P 1'
#
loop_
_entity.id
_entity.type
_entity.pdbx_description
1 polymer ?
#
loop_
_entity_poly.entity_id
_entity_poly.type
_entity_poly.pdbx_seq_one_letter_code
_entity_poly.pdbx_strand_id
1 'polypeptide(L)'
;MFLDKEAFIGLLRSTVRLDRPDAAAAAAGGVLPETLAGDGGRLAAARDDVDRVTLVATLCVLVRQVLARLRIGCPAPAMAALQAKTTGLLKQQGVLLPQIVEECVATSRRLASSASKEGGGAAESPPGLPLVEEEGLRSLLMRSADPNNEVFRVFFKRVLLSLKGMIAGGDAADVCVRNGMQSFVEEMRPVGARLHRLFAHNVKVFAGHYGSIVTEAAKAYALS
;
A
#
# COMPACT_ATOMS: atom_id res chain seq x y z
N MET A 1 11.28 -8.04 -29.47
CA MET A 1 11.18 -8.57 -28.09
C MET A 1 10.66 -7.45 -27.22
N PHE A 2 9.38 -7.51 -26.82
CA PHE A 2 8.68 -6.38 -26.19
C PHE A 2 9.03 -6.27 -24.71
N LEU A 3 9.02 -5.04 -24.18
CA LEU A 3 9.08 -4.78 -22.75
C LEU A 3 7.99 -5.58 -22.03
N ASP A 4 8.38 -6.53 -21.18
CA ASP A 4 7.44 -7.36 -20.44
C ASP A 4 6.77 -6.54 -19.32
N LYS A 5 5.44 -6.61 -19.22
CA LYS A 5 4.67 -5.98 -18.15
C LYS A 5 5.08 -6.51 -16.76
N GLU A 6 5.48 -7.79 -16.69
CA GLU A 6 6.02 -8.39 -15.48
C GLU A 6 7.32 -7.70 -15.05
N ALA A 7 8.21 -7.44 -16.00
CA ALA A 7 9.47 -6.75 -15.73
C ALA A 7 9.20 -5.32 -15.21
N PHE A 8 8.30 -4.59 -15.84
CA PHE A 8 7.97 -3.22 -15.43
C PHE A 8 7.35 -3.14 -14.02
N ILE A 9 6.48 -4.09 -13.67
CA ILE A 9 5.95 -4.21 -12.30
C ILE A 9 7.04 -4.69 -11.31
N GLY A 10 7.99 -5.50 -11.77
CA GLY A 10 9.14 -5.95 -10.98
C GLY A 10 9.95 -4.79 -10.41
N LEU A 11 10.08 -3.67 -11.14
CA LEU A 11 10.75 -2.46 -10.65
C LEU A 11 10.08 -1.88 -9.39
N LEU A 12 8.76 -2.01 -9.26
CA LEU A 12 8.01 -1.56 -8.09
C LEU A 12 8.11 -2.54 -6.91
N ARG A 13 8.80 -3.67 -7.06
CA ARG A 13 9.13 -4.59 -5.95
C ARG A 13 10.46 -4.25 -5.31
N SER A 14 11.30 -3.45 -5.97
CA SER A 14 12.61 -3.06 -5.46
C SER A 14 12.48 -2.44 -4.07
N THR A 15 13.34 -2.89 -3.16
CA THR A 15 13.56 -2.33 -1.82
C THR A 15 14.45 -1.10 -1.86
N VAL A 16 15.19 -0.92 -2.95
CA VAL A 16 16.08 0.21 -3.20
C VAL A 16 15.31 1.36 -3.83
N ARG A 17 15.53 2.58 -3.32
CA ARG A 17 14.91 3.79 -3.85
C ARG A 17 15.43 4.11 -5.24
N LEU A 18 14.53 4.09 -6.21
CA LEU A 18 14.85 4.24 -7.64
C LEU A 18 15.29 5.67 -8.03
N ASP A 19 15.09 6.66 -7.16
CA ASP A 19 15.44 8.07 -7.36
C ASP A 19 16.75 8.48 -6.66
N ARG A 20 17.33 7.59 -5.83
CA ARG A 20 18.60 7.83 -5.15
C ARG A 20 19.57 6.71 -5.53
N PRO A 21 20.61 7.00 -6.32
CA PRO A 21 21.70 6.06 -6.49
C PRO A 21 22.53 6.07 -5.21
N ASP A 22 22.06 5.41 -4.16
CA ASP A 22 22.88 5.10 -3.01
C ASP A 22 23.85 3.96 -3.36
N ALA A 23 25.00 3.92 -2.67
CA ALA A 23 26.01 2.89 -2.89
C ALA A 23 25.45 1.45 -2.72
N ALA A 24 24.32 1.31 -2.00
CA ALA A 24 23.56 0.06 -1.86
C ALA A 24 22.87 -0.38 -3.16
N ALA A 25 22.28 0.56 -3.93
CA ALA A 25 21.74 0.30 -5.26
C ALA A 25 22.81 -0.22 -6.23
N ALA A 26 23.99 0.41 -6.19
CA ALA A 26 25.14 0.02 -7.01
C ALA A 26 25.73 -1.33 -6.58
N ALA A 27 25.78 -1.62 -5.27
CA ALA A 27 26.27 -2.88 -4.73
C ALA A 27 25.34 -4.09 -4.99
N ALA A 28 24.03 -3.85 -5.12
CA ALA A 28 23.05 -4.88 -5.48
C ALA A 28 22.91 -5.11 -7.00
N GLY A 29 23.73 -4.46 -7.84
CA GLY A 29 23.63 -4.53 -9.30
C GLY A 29 22.42 -3.78 -9.89
N GLY A 30 21.72 -3.00 -9.07
CA GLY A 30 20.53 -2.24 -9.43
C GLY A 30 20.88 -0.90 -10.07
N VAL A 31 21.48 -0.93 -11.26
CA VAL A 31 21.53 0.26 -12.12
C VAL A 31 20.23 0.32 -12.89
N LEU A 32 19.40 1.31 -12.58
CA LEU A 32 18.20 1.60 -13.37
C LEU A 32 18.63 1.75 -14.84
N PRO A 33 18.01 1.06 -15.81
CA PRO A 33 18.37 1.20 -17.22
C PRO A 33 18.44 2.68 -17.61
N GLU A 34 19.43 3.06 -18.41
CA GLU A 34 19.62 4.46 -18.83
C GLU A 34 18.34 5.07 -19.42
N THR A 35 17.55 4.26 -20.13
CA THR A 35 16.24 4.64 -20.69
C THR A 35 15.19 5.03 -19.65
N LEU A 36 15.33 4.54 -18.42
CA LEU A 36 14.46 4.84 -17.28
C LEU A 36 15.09 5.85 -16.32
N ALA A 37 16.34 6.27 -16.51
CA ALA A 37 17.03 7.18 -15.60
C ALA A 37 16.27 8.51 -15.44
N GLY A 38 15.64 9.00 -16.51
CA GLY A 38 14.76 10.18 -16.47
C GLY A 38 13.39 9.94 -15.82
N ASP A 39 12.97 8.68 -15.67
CA ASP A 39 11.71 8.27 -15.05
C ASP A 39 11.88 7.76 -13.60
N GLY A 40 13.11 7.68 -13.07
CA GLY A 40 13.41 7.17 -11.73
C GLY A 40 12.59 7.85 -10.62
N GLY A 41 12.49 9.18 -10.65
CA GLY A 41 11.66 9.94 -9.69
C GLY A 41 10.16 9.61 -9.79
N ARG A 42 9.66 9.31 -10.99
CA ARG A 42 8.25 8.93 -11.19
C ARG A 42 7.97 7.52 -10.71
N LEU A 43 8.92 6.60 -10.89
CA LEU A 43 8.85 5.23 -10.39
C LEU A 43 8.96 5.20 -8.86
N ALA A 44 9.86 6.00 -8.27
CA ALA A 44 9.95 6.17 -6.82
C ALA A 44 8.65 6.73 -6.23
N ALA A 45 8.06 7.76 -6.85
CA ALA A 45 6.76 8.27 -6.42
C ALA A 45 5.63 7.23 -6.53
N ALA A 46 5.65 6.38 -7.59
CA ALA A 46 4.71 5.29 -7.71
C ALA A 46 4.93 4.20 -6.64
N ARG A 47 6.19 3.91 -6.27
CA ARG A 47 6.54 3.01 -5.17
C ARG A 47 6.04 3.54 -3.83
N ASP A 48 6.26 4.82 -3.54
CA ASP A 48 5.76 5.49 -2.34
C ASP A 48 4.23 5.40 -2.25
N ASP A 49 3.52 5.56 -3.37
CA ASP A 49 2.06 5.40 -3.41
C ASP A 49 1.62 3.93 -3.17
N VAL A 50 2.35 2.95 -3.71
CA VAL A 50 2.11 1.51 -3.45
C VAL A 50 2.27 1.19 -1.96
N ASP A 51 3.36 1.64 -1.35
CA ASP A 51 3.63 1.39 0.07
C ASP A 51 2.58 2.09 0.95
N ARG A 52 2.19 3.32 0.60
CA ARG A 52 1.13 4.04 1.30
C ARG A 52 -0.19 3.28 1.27
N VAL A 53 -0.66 2.88 0.08
CA VAL A 53 -1.92 2.14 -0.06
C VAL A 53 -1.86 0.81 0.69
N THR A 54 -0.73 0.10 0.59
CA THR A 54 -0.52 -1.19 1.26
C THR A 54 -0.57 -1.04 2.79
N LEU A 55 0.12 -0.04 3.32
CA LEU A 55 0.15 0.23 4.76
C LEU A 55 -1.25 0.60 5.27
N VAL A 56 -1.96 1.50 4.59
CA VAL A 56 -3.32 1.89 4.99
C VAL A 56 -4.27 0.69 4.95
N ALA A 57 -4.21 -0.14 3.91
CA ALA A 57 -5.02 -1.35 3.82
C ALA A 57 -4.74 -2.32 4.99
N THR A 58 -3.46 -2.48 5.34
CA THR A 58 -3.00 -3.29 6.47
C THR A 58 -3.55 -2.75 7.78
N LEU A 59 -3.39 -1.46 8.05
CA LEU A 59 -3.89 -0.79 9.26
C LEU A 59 -5.42 -0.96 9.39
N CYS A 60 -6.18 -0.72 8.31
CA CYS A 60 -7.62 -0.87 8.31
C CYS A 60 -8.07 -2.30 8.60
N VAL A 61 -7.37 -3.32 8.08
CA VAL A 61 -7.69 -4.72 8.37
C VAL A 61 -7.37 -5.10 9.80
N LEU A 62 -6.23 -4.66 10.34
CA LEU A 62 -5.87 -4.94 11.74
C LEU A 62 -6.90 -4.33 12.71
N VAL A 63 -7.35 -3.10 12.45
CA VAL A 63 -8.43 -2.47 13.23
C VAL A 63 -9.72 -3.29 13.15
N ARG A 64 -10.15 -3.67 11.94
CA ARG A 64 -11.35 -4.51 11.76
C ARG A 64 -11.23 -5.85 12.49
N GLN A 65 -10.05 -6.48 12.45
CA GLN A 65 -9.82 -7.76 13.09
C GLN A 65 -9.98 -7.67 14.60
N VAL A 66 -9.37 -6.66 15.25
CA VAL A 66 -9.51 -6.46 16.70
C VAL A 66 -10.95 -6.17 17.08
N LEU A 67 -11.62 -5.27 16.36
CA LEU A 67 -13.03 -4.94 16.62
C LEU A 67 -13.96 -6.14 16.40
N ALA A 68 -13.70 -6.97 15.38
CA ALA A 68 -14.45 -8.18 15.12
C ALA A 68 -14.31 -9.23 16.24
N ARG A 69 -13.12 -9.40 16.84
CA ARG A 69 -12.93 -10.27 18.02
C ARG A 69 -13.81 -9.84 19.19
N LEU A 70 -14.02 -8.54 19.34
CA LEU A 70 -14.88 -7.93 20.35
C LEU A 70 -16.36 -7.85 19.93
N ARG A 71 -16.71 -8.39 18.75
CA ARG A 71 -18.05 -8.32 18.16
C ARG A 71 -18.56 -6.88 17.99
N ILE A 72 -17.65 -5.93 17.82
CA ILE A 72 -17.96 -4.53 17.55
C ILE A 72 -18.12 -4.35 16.04
N GLY A 73 -19.30 -3.88 15.64
CA GLY A 73 -19.58 -3.52 14.25
C GLY A 73 -18.61 -2.44 13.75
N CYS A 74 -18.16 -2.58 12.51
CA CYS A 74 -17.31 -1.59 11.85
C CYS A 74 -18.09 -0.93 10.70
N PRO A 75 -18.83 0.17 10.95
CA PRO A 75 -19.57 0.86 9.91
C PRO A 75 -18.65 1.29 8.76
N ALA A 76 -19.10 1.08 7.52
CA ALA A 76 -18.34 1.47 6.33
C ALA A 76 -17.90 2.95 6.34
N PRO A 77 -18.74 3.92 6.77
CA PRO A 77 -18.33 5.32 6.87
C PRO A 77 -17.17 5.56 7.85
N ALA A 78 -17.14 4.86 8.99
CA ALA A 78 -16.08 5.01 9.97
C ALA A 78 -14.74 4.46 9.45
N MET A 79 -14.78 3.34 8.73
CA MET A 79 -13.59 2.77 8.10
C MET A 79 -13.09 3.63 6.93
N ALA A 80 -14.00 4.22 6.15
CA ALA A 80 -13.65 5.18 5.10
C ALA A 80 -13.00 6.44 5.68
N ALA A 81 -13.51 6.96 6.80
CA ALA A 81 -12.91 8.10 7.50
C ALA A 81 -11.51 7.77 8.04
N LEU A 82 -11.31 6.58 8.61
CA LEU A 82 -10.00 6.11 9.05
C LEU A 82 -9.01 6.01 7.87
N GLN A 83 -9.44 5.41 6.75
CA GLN A 83 -8.65 5.32 5.53
C GLN A 83 -8.24 6.71 5.04
N ALA A 84 -9.20 7.62 4.87
CA ALA A 84 -8.92 8.98 4.42
C ALA A 84 -7.94 9.72 5.34
N LYS A 85 -8.13 9.60 6.66
CA LYS A 85 -7.27 10.28 7.65
C LYS A 85 -5.84 9.72 7.67
N THR A 86 -5.69 8.40 7.67
CA THR A 86 -4.37 7.74 7.65
C THR A 86 -3.65 7.97 6.32
N THR A 87 -4.36 7.94 5.20
CA THR A 87 -3.82 8.35 3.89
C THR A 87 -3.34 9.80 3.90
N GLY A 88 -4.09 10.71 4.53
CA GLY A 88 -3.70 12.12 4.68
C GLY A 88 -2.44 12.30 5.53
N LEU A 89 -2.37 11.62 6.67
CA LEU A 89 -1.20 11.63 7.57
C LEU A 89 0.07 11.13 6.85
N LEU A 90 -0.03 10.05 6.06
CA LEU A 90 1.09 9.50 5.29
C LEU A 90 1.54 10.37 4.10
N LYS A 91 0.83 11.47 3.80
CA LYS A 91 1.25 12.47 2.81
C LYS A 91 1.92 13.68 3.45
N GLN A 92 1.82 13.85 4.77
CA GLN A 92 2.43 14.96 5.49
C GLN A 92 3.90 14.66 5.79
N GLN A 93 4.76 15.67 5.65
CA GLN A 93 6.17 15.55 6.03
C GLN A 93 6.31 15.49 7.55
N GLY A 94 7.20 14.62 8.04
CA GLY A 94 7.52 14.51 9.47
C GLY A 94 6.53 13.69 10.29
N VAL A 95 5.47 13.13 9.69
CA VAL A 95 4.58 12.21 10.40
C VAL A 95 5.26 10.88 10.62
N LEU A 96 5.29 10.43 11.87
CA LEU A 96 5.88 9.17 12.28
C LEU A 96 4.81 8.09 12.46
N LEU A 97 5.21 6.82 12.29
CA LEU A 97 4.32 5.67 12.46
C LEU A 97 3.52 5.69 13.78
N PRO A 98 4.08 6.04 14.95
CA PRO A 98 3.32 6.11 16.20
C PRO A 98 2.10 7.05 16.14
N GLN A 99 2.19 8.16 15.41
CA GLN A 99 1.07 9.11 15.27
C GLN A 99 -0.08 8.51 14.47
N ILE A 100 0.24 7.70 13.45
CA ILE A 100 -0.74 6.96 12.65
C ILE A 100 -1.38 5.86 13.50
N VAL A 101 -0.58 5.15 14.31
CA VAL A 101 -1.06 4.12 15.23
C VAL A 101 -2.05 4.70 16.24
N GLU A 102 -1.74 5.87 16.82
CA GLU A 102 -2.67 6.53 17.75
C GLU A 102 -4.00 6.90 17.07
N GLU A 103 -4.01 7.26 15.78
CA GLU A 103 -5.26 7.50 15.08
C GLU A 103 -6.11 6.24 14.91
N CYS A 104 -5.48 5.10 14.59
CA CYS A 104 -6.14 3.80 14.50
C CYS A 104 -6.72 3.38 15.86
N VAL A 105 -5.94 3.56 16.94
CA VAL A 105 -6.37 3.27 18.32
C VAL A 105 -7.53 4.19 18.72
N ALA A 106 -7.42 5.49 18.48
CA ALA A 106 -8.47 6.46 18.78
C ALA A 106 -9.77 6.14 18.03
N THR A 107 -9.68 5.73 16.77
CA THR A 107 -10.85 5.28 15.99
C THR A 107 -11.47 4.03 16.60
N SER A 108 -10.66 3.05 17.00
CA SER A 108 -11.14 1.81 17.63
C SER A 108 -11.83 2.07 18.96
N ARG A 109 -11.28 2.98 19.79
CA ARG A 109 -11.92 3.45 21.02
C ARG A 109 -13.28 4.09 20.74
N ARG A 110 -13.37 5.02 19.78
CA ARG A 110 -14.63 5.67 19.39
C ARG A 110 -15.70 4.65 19.00
N LEU A 111 -15.32 3.66 18.20
CA LEU A 111 -16.25 2.60 17.76
C LEU A 111 -16.72 1.71 18.93
N ALA A 112 -15.80 1.32 19.82
CA ALA A 112 -16.12 0.55 21.02
C ALA A 112 -17.06 1.31 21.98
N SER A 113 -16.80 2.60 22.20
CA SER A 113 -17.65 3.45 23.04
C SER A 113 -19.05 3.65 22.44
N SER A 114 -19.18 3.77 21.11
CA SER A 114 -20.49 3.87 20.46
C SER A 114 -21.29 2.57 20.56
N ALA A 115 -20.65 1.41 20.35
CA ALA A 115 -21.30 0.11 20.48
C ALA A 115 -21.83 -0.14 21.90
N SER A 116 -21.11 0.35 22.92
CA SER A 116 -21.54 0.24 24.33
C SER A 116 -22.80 1.07 24.64
N LYS A 117 -23.05 2.16 23.90
CA LYS A 117 -24.21 3.04 24.08
C LYS A 117 -25.48 2.49 23.42
N GLU A 118 -25.34 1.80 22.29
CA GLU A 118 -26.48 1.22 21.55
C GLU A 118 -27.02 -0.07 22.21
N GLY A 119 -26.22 -0.73 23.05
CA GLY A 119 -26.55 -2.02 23.67
C GLY A 119 -27.48 -2.00 24.89
N GLY A 120 -27.94 -0.84 25.38
CA GLY A 120 -29.07 -0.69 26.32
C GLY A 120 -29.05 -1.47 27.66
N GLY A 121 -27.95 -2.11 28.06
CA GLY A 121 -27.91 -2.98 29.24
C GLY A 121 -26.84 -2.57 30.24
N ALA A 122 -27.24 -2.42 31.50
CA ALA A 122 -26.37 -2.30 32.67
C ALA A 122 -25.46 -3.54 32.79
N ALA A 123 -24.29 -3.51 32.15
CA ALA A 123 -23.24 -4.50 32.32
C ALA A 123 -21.93 -3.78 32.69
N GLU A 124 -21.27 -4.28 33.72
CA GLU A 124 -20.12 -3.75 34.46
C GLU A 124 -18.79 -3.69 33.65
N SER A 125 -18.85 -3.61 32.31
CA SER A 125 -17.65 -3.48 31.48
C SER A 125 -17.38 -2.01 31.14
N PRO A 126 -16.12 -1.55 31.22
CA PRO A 126 -15.78 -0.15 31.01
C PRO A 126 -16.17 0.30 29.59
N PRO A 127 -16.73 1.52 29.43
CA PRO A 127 -17.10 2.05 28.14
C PRO A 127 -15.85 2.30 27.29
N GLY A 128 -15.59 1.45 26.29
CA GLY A 128 -14.47 1.64 25.37
C GLY A 128 -13.72 0.35 25.05
N LEU A 129 -12.57 0.52 24.41
CA LEU A 129 -11.69 -0.58 24.06
C LEU A 129 -10.95 -1.06 25.33
N PRO A 130 -11.04 -2.36 25.72
CA PRO A 130 -10.30 -2.87 26.87
C PRO A 130 -8.80 -2.61 26.73
N LEU A 131 -8.11 -2.24 27.83
CA LEU A 131 -6.69 -1.87 27.80
C LEU A 131 -5.80 -2.95 27.15
N VAL A 132 -6.06 -4.22 27.47
CA VAL A 132 -5.32 -5.36 26.88
C VAL A 132 -5.49 -5.44 25.36
N GLU A 133 -6.69 -5.19 24.86
CA GLU A 133 -6.98 -5.19 23.41
C GLU A 133 -6.39 -3.96 22.73
N GLU A 134 -6.37 -2.82 23.42
CA GLU A 134 -5.72 -1.61 22.95
C GLU A 134 -4.20 -1.77 22.83
N GLU A 135 -3.54 -2.29 23.86
CA GLU A 135 -2.11 -2.56 23.85
C GLU A 135 -1.76 -3.58 22.77
N GLY A 136 -2.58 -4.63 22.65
CA GLY A 136 -2.47 -5.62 21.58
C GLY A 136 -2.61 -4.99 20.19
N LEU A 137 -3.59 -4.11 19.99
CA LEU A 137 -3.79 -3.37 18.74
C LEU A 137 -2.59 -2.46 18.45
N ARG A 138 -2.12 -1.68 19.42
CA ARG A 138 -0.95 -0.81 19.27
C ARG A 138 0.28 -1.62 18.86
N SER A 139 0.53 -2.76 19.49
CA SER A 139 1.63 -3.67 19.15
C SER A 139 1.50 -4.25 17.74
N LEU A 140 0.30 -4.63 17.30
CA LEU A 140 0.05 -5.10 15.94
C LEU A 140 0.29 -4.00 14.90
N LEU A 141 -0.23 -2.79 15.15
CA LEU A 141 -0.11 -1.66 14.24
C LEU A 141 1.33 -1.16 14.14
N MET A 142 2.10 -1.16 15.23
CA MET A 142 3.53 -0.81 15.18
C MET A 142 4.34 -1.77 14.31
N ARG A 143 3.92 -3.04 14.20
CA ARG A 143 4.53 -4.05 13.32
C ARG A 143 3.95 -4.05 11.91
N SER A 144 3.02 -3.15 11.57
CA SER A 144 2.37 -3.11 10.26
C SER A 144 3.31 -2.69 9.12
N ALA A 145 4.36 -1.94 9.44
CA ALA A 145 5.38 -1.50 8.48
C ALA A 145 6.57 -2.47 8.39
N ASP A 146 6.56 -3.59 9.12
CA ASP A 146 7.60 -4.62 9.01
C ASP A 146 7.48 -5.33 7.65
N PRO A 147 8.55 -5.41 6.84
CA PRO A 147 8.54 -6.14 5.56
C PRO A 147 8.12 -7.62 5.69
N ASN A 148 8.29 -8.23 6.87
CA ASN A 148 7.91 -9.60 7.16
C ASN A 148 6.45 -9.73 7.64
N ASN A 149 5.70 -8.63 7.72
CA ASN A 149 4.30 -8.67 8.09
C ASN A 149 3.47 -9.34 6.98
N GLU A 150 2.91 -10.51 7.26
CA GLU A 150 2.12 -11.29 6.29
C GLU A 150 0.91 -10.52 5.73
N VAL A 151 0.25 -9.70 6.56
CA VAL A 151 -0.89 -8.88 6.12
C VAL A 151 -0.42 -7.82 5.14
N PHE A 152 0.70 -7.16 5.44
CA PHE A 152 1.35 -6.21 4.53
C PHE A 152 1.69 -6.88 3.20
N ARG A 153 2.36 -8.04 3.22
CA ARG A 153 2.74 -8.79 2.01
C ARG A 153 1.55 -9.17 1.13
N VAL A 154 0.43 -9.56 1.73
CA VAL A 154 -0.80 -9.88 0.99
C VAL A 154 -1.36 -8.64 0.30
N PHE A 155 -1.46 -7.52 1.01
CA PHE A 155 -1.96 -6.28 0.40
C PHE A 155 -1.00 -5.72 -0.64
N PHE A 156 0.29 -5.83 -0.40
CA PHE A 156 1.33 -5.45 -1.33
C PHE A 156 1.14 -6.16 -2.67
N LYS A 157 0.99 -7.49 -2.62
CA LYS A 157 0.73 -8.31 -3.80
C LYS A 157 -0.56 -7.89 -4.51
N ARG A 158 -1.65 -7.63 -3.78
CA ARG A 158 -2.93 -7.18 -4.36
C ARG A 158 -2.83 -5.83 -5.04
N VAL A 159 -2.12 -4.88 -4.45
CA VAL A 159 -1.85 -3.57 -5.06
C VAL A 159 -1.09 -3.74 -6.37
N LEU A 160 -0.02 -4.53 -6.38
CA LEU A 160 0.75 -4.79 -7.61
C LEU A 160 -0.07 -5.49 -8.69
N LEU A 161 -0.92 -6.47 -8.33
CA LEU A 161 -1.81 -7.14 -9.28
C LEU A 161 -2.83 -6.18 -9.90
N SER A 162 -3.41 -5.28 -9.09
CA SER A 162 -4.31 -4.24 -9.59
C SER A 162 -3.60 -3.29 -10.54
N LEU A 163 -2.40 -2.81 -10.18
CA LEU A 163 -1.61 -1.93 -11.05
C LEU A 163 -1.19 -2.62 -12.35
N LYS A 164 -0.82 -3.91 -12.30
CA LYS A 164 -0.55 -4.72 -13.50
C LYS A 164 -1.74 -4.73 -14.45
N GLY A 165 -2.96 -4.91 -13.92
CA GLY A 165 -4.19 -4.84 -14.69
C GLY A 165 -4.42 -3.47 -15.34
N MET A 166 -4.19 -2.38 -14.60
CA MET A 166 -4.32 -1.00 -15.11
C MET A 166 -3.28 -0.69 -16.20
N ILE A 167 -2.02 -1.12 -16.02
CA ILE A 167 -0.97 -0.95 -17.02
C ILE A 167 -1.32 -1.69 -18.32
N ALA A 168 -2.02 -2.83 -18.21
CA ALA A 168 -2.52 -3.56 -19.37
C ALA A 168 -3.72 -2.89 -20.08
N GLY A 169 -4.20 -1.75 -19.59
CA GLY A 169 -5.35 -1.02 -20.14
C GLY A 169 -6.70 -1.37 -19.50
N GLY A 170 -6.70 -2.12 -18.41
CA GLY A 170 -7.93 -2.43 -17.68
C GLY A 170 -8.50 -1.24 -16.91
N ASP A 171 -9.83 -1.20 -16.76
CA ASP A 171 -10.50 -0.20 -15.93
C ASP A 171 -10.09 -0.33 -14.45
N ALA A 172 -9.90 0.82 -13.78
CA ALA A 172 -9.39 0.88 -12.41
C ALA A 172 -10.38 0.32 -11.38
N ALA A 173 -11.68 0.51 -11.55
CA ALA A 173 -12.67 -0.03 -10.64
C ALA A 173 -12.72 -1.56 -10.76
N ASP A 174 -12.77 -2.07 -11.99
CA ASP A 174 -12.88 -3.51 -12.26
C ASP A 174 -11.66 -4.31 -11.75
N VAL A 175 -10.44 -3.81 -12.00
CA VAL A 175 -9.22 -4.48 -11.52
C VAL A 175 -9.10 -4.42 -10.01
N CYS A 176 -9.47 -3.30 -9.37
CA CYS A 176 -9.44 -3.18 -7.92
C CYS A 176 -10.46 -4.09 -7.25
N VAL A 177 -11.68 -4.20 -7.79
CA VAL A 177 -12.70 -5.12 -7.27
C VAL A 177 -12.19 -6.57 -7.35
N ARG A 178 -11.66 -7.00 -8.50
CA ARG A 178 -11.16 -8.38 -8.68
C ARG A 178 -10.03 -8.75 -7.71
N ASN A 179 -9.23 -7.77 -7.29
CA ASN A 179 -8.10 -7.99 -6.39
C ASN A 179 -8.40 -7.60 -4.92
N GLY A 180 -9.65 -7.28 -4.57
CA GLY A 180 -10.06 -6.93 -3.20
C GLY A 180 -9.53 -5.57 -2.71
N MET A 181 -9.33 -4.62 -3.63
CA MET A 181 -8.85 -3.26 -3.41
C MET A 181 -9.93 -2.20 -3.71
N GLN A 182 -11.22 -2.57 -3.69
CA GLN A 182 -12.32 -1.66 -4.09
C GLN A 182 -12.36 -0.34 -3.31
N SER A 183 -11.96 -0.33 -2.04
CA SER A 183 -11.96 0.87 -1.21
C SER A 183 -10.84 1.85 -1.58
N PHE A 184 -9.87 1.42 -2.38
CA PHE A 184 -8.69 2.20 -2.77
C PHE A 184 -8.68 2.62 -4.24
N VAL A 185 -9.83 2.53 -4.93
CA VAL A 185 -9.93 2.86 -6.37
C VAL A 185 -9.49 4.30 -6.63
N GLU A 186 -9.90 5.25 -5.80
CA GLU A 186 -9.58 6.67 -5.99
C GLU A 186 -8.10 6.97 -5.78
N GLU A 187 -7.44 6.27 -4.84
CA GLU A 187 -5.99 6.37 -4.64
C GLU A 187 -5.21 5.68 -5.76
N MET A 188 -5.67 4.52 -6.23
CA MET A 188 -4.95 3.70 -7.21
C MET A 188 -5.12 4.17 -8.66
N ARG A 189 -6.28 4.72 -9.04
CA ARG A 189 -6.56 5.21 -10.39
C ARG A 189 -5.49 6.17 -10.93
N PRO A 190 -5.08 7.24 -10.22
CA PRO A 190 -4.04 8.14 -10.73
C PRO A 190 -2.67 7.45 -10.83
N VAL A 191 -2.35 6.51 -9.94
CA VAL A 191 -1.09 5.75 -9.97
C VAL A 191 -1.05 4.84 -11.21
N GLY A 192 -2.11 4.06 -11.42
CA GLY A 192 -2.26 3.20 -12.59
C GLY A 192 -2.20 3.97 -13.90
N ALA A 193 -2.87 5.12 -13.99
CA ALA A 193 -2.83 5.97 -15.18
C ALA A 193 -1.41 6.52 -15.47
N ARG A 194 -0.66 6.92 -14.43
CA ARG A 194 0.74 7.35 -14.60
C ARG A 194 1.63 6.20 -15.07
N LEU A 195 1.52 5.03 -14.43
CA LEU A 195 2.31 3.84 -14.80
C LEU A 195 1.97 3.33 -16.20
N HIS A 196 0.69 3.36 -16.60
CA HIS A 196 0.27 3.00 -17.95
C HIS A 196 0.89 3.93 -18.98
N ARG A 197 0.88 5.25 -18.76
CA ARG A 197 1.53 6.22 -19.66
C ARG A 197 3.03 6.00 -19.76
N LEU A 198 3.70 5.75 -18.63
CA LEU A 198 5.14 5.46 -18.60
C LEU A 198 5.46 4.18 -19.36
N PHE A 199 4.71 3.11 -19.12
CA PHE A 199 4.87 1.84 -19.82
C PHE A 199 4.64 2.01 -21.32
N ALA A 200 3.54 2.66 -21.72
CA ALA A 200 3.21 2.89 -23.13
C ALA A 200 4.26 3.75 -23.83
N HIS A 201 4.79 4.78 -23.16
CA HIS A 201 5.88 5.60 -23.69
C HIS A 201 7.16 4.76 -23.88
N ASN A 202 7.54 3.97 -22.87
CA ASN A 202 8.73 3.12 -22.94
C ASN A 202 8.61 2.05 -24.02
N VAL A 203 7.42 1.45 -24.19
CA VAL A 203 7.15 0.53 -25.30
C VAL A 203 7.28 1.25 -26.64
N LYS A 204 6.68 2.43 -26.80
CA LYS A 204 6.68 3.16 -28.07
C LYS A 204 8.07 3.63 -28.48
N VAL A 205 8.87 4.12 -27.54
CA VAL A 205 10.16 4.76 -27.83
C VAL A 205 11.32 3.77 -27.79
N PHE A 206 11.32 2.81 -26.84
CA PHE A 206 12.50 2.00 -26.54
C PHE A 206 12.32 0.49 -26.79
N ALA A 207 11.11 -0.03 -27.07
CA ALA A 207 10.90 -1.48 -27.22
C ALA A 207 11.71 -2.13 -28.35
N GLY A 208 12.09 -1.38 -29.39
CA GLY A 208 12.92 -1.89 -30.48
C GLY A 208 14.38 -2.12 -30.08
N HIS A 209 14.88 -1.43 -29.04
CA HIS A 209 16.32 -1.35 -28.74
C HIS A 209 16.68 -1.80 -27.31
N TYR A 210 15.78 -1.65 -26.34
CA TYR A 210 16.10 -1.82 -24.90
C TYR A 210 15.17 -2.79 -24.14
N GLY A 211 14.25 -3.48 -24.83
CA GLY A 211 13.31 -4.42 -24.20
C GLY A 211 14.00 -5.54 -23.41
N SER A 212 15.14 -6.04 -23.90
CA SER A 212 15.97 -7.03 -23.19
C SER A 212 16.60 -6.44 -21.92
N ILE A 213 17.16 -5.23 -22.00
CA ILE A 213 17.85 -4.56 -20.89
C ILE A 213 16.91 -4.27 -19.72
N VAL A 214 15.69 -3.77 -19.98
CA VAL A 214 14.72 -3.53 -18.91
C VAL A 214 14.20 -4.85 -18.30
N THR A 215 14.08 -5.90 -19.13
CA THR A 215 13.71 -7.24 -18.64
C THR A 215 14.79 -7.84 -17.75
N GLU A 216 16.07 -7.64 -18.08
CA GLU A 216 17.19 -8.06 -17.23
C GLU A 216 17.28 -7.25 -15.94
N ALA A 217 17.15 -5.92 -16.00
CA ALA A 217 17.13 -5.09 -14.80
C ALA A 217 16.02 -5.51 -13.84
N ALA A 218 14.81 -5.76 -14.35
CA ALA A 218 13.71 -6.23 -13.52
C ALA A 218 13.94 -7.60 -12.86
N LYS A 219 14.68 -8.51 -13.53
CA LYS A 219 15.09 -9.79 -12.93
C LYS A 219 16.09 -9.59 -11.80
N ALA A 220 17.03 -8.64 -11.96
CA ALA A 220 17.97 -8.30 -10.89
C ALA A 220 17.24 -7.79 -9.63
N TYR A 221 16.23 -6.93 -9.80
CA TYR A 221 15.39 -6.44 -8.68
C TYR A 221 14.40 -7.46 -8.12
N ALA A 222 14.13 -8.57 -8.82
CA ALA A 222 13.23 -9.63 -8.33
C ALA A 222 13.93 -10.67 -7.44
N LEU A 223 15.27 -10.70 -7.45
CA LEU A 223 16.11 -11.64 -6.70
C LEU A 223 16.76 -11.02 -5.44
N SER A 224 16.68 -9.70 -5.29
CA SER A 224 17.12 -8.93 -4.11
C SER A 224 15.97 -8.66 -3.14
#